data_AF-A0A1E3X5P1-F1
#
_entry.id   AF-A0A1E3X5P1-F1
#
_cell.length_a   1.000
_cell.length_b   1.000
_cell.length_c   1.000
_cell.angle_alpha   90.00
_cell.angle_beta   90.00
_cell.angle_gamma   90.00
#
_symmetry.space_group_name_H-M   'P 1'
#
loop_
_entity.id
_entity.type
_entity.pdbx_description
1 polymer ?
#
loop_
_entity_poly.entity_id
_entity_poly.type
_entity_poly.pdbx_seq_one_letter_code
_entity_poly.pdbx_strand_id
1 'polypeptide(L)'
;MKEIAEMTEVAVNDFVRRQVAGSGKTYSPDLSFEEIAHHASDQIEAGHFRQGYRGGVIIVDVDYSLVKHFVCPFVRIDETTELKAEVVSRKEGEEPYIRIRAVTGEALPAGKVELILYRHDVLVENDEQ
;
A
#
# COMPACT_ATOMS: atom_id res chain seq x y z
N MET A 1 -33.57 6.27 -19.12
CA MET A 1 -32.94 5.15 -18.40
C MET A 1 -31.57 5.64 -17.98
N LYS A 2 -31.35 5.88 -16.68
CA LYS A 2 -30.01 6.18 -16.17
C LYS A 2 -29.26 4.87 -16.19
N GLU A 3 -28.30 4.77 -17.10
CA GLU A 3 -27.24 3.76 -17.05
C GLU A 3 -26.63 3.88 -15.65
N ILE A 4 -26.76 2.80 -14.88
CA ILE A 4 -26.17 2.69 -13.56
C ILE A 4 -24.67 2.67 -13.86
N ALA A 5 -23.97 3.78 -13.62
CA ALA A 5 -22.52 3.77 -13.65
C ALA A 5 -22.08 2.61 -12.76
N GLU A 6 -21.36 1.63 -13.31
CA GLU A 6 -20.79 0.55 -12.51
C GLU A 6 -19.85 1.19 -11.48
N MET A 7 -20.37 1.36 -10.26
CA MET A 7 -19.61 1.87 -9.12
C MET A 7 -18.47 0.87 -8.90
N THR A 8 -17.23 1.31 -9.11
CA THR A 8 -16.05 0.46 -8.88
C THR A 8 -15.81 0.45 -7.38
N GLU A 9 -16.45 -0.48 -6.67
CA GLU A 9 -16.31 -0.63 -5.23
C GLU A 9 -14.94 -1.25 -4.91
N VAL A 10 -14.08 -0.49 -4.23
CA VAL A 10 -12.81 -0.97 -3.71
C VAL A 10 -13.01 -1.53 -2.31
N ALA A 11 -12.59 -2.78 -2.10
CA ALA A 11 -12.62 -3.44 -0.79
C ALA A 11 -11.22 -3.56 -0.18
N VAL A 12 -11.18 -3.70 1.15
CA VAL A 12 -9.93 -3.92 1.91
C VAL A 12 -9.62 -5.40 1.95
N ASN A 13 -8.47 -5.78 1.39
CA ASN A 13 -7.95 -7.14 1.48
C ASN A 13 -7.16 -7.36 2.78
N ASP A 14 -7.26 -8.54 3.39
CA ASP A 14 -6.64 -8.81 4.69
C ASP A 14 -5.10 -8.69 4.66
N PHE A 15 -4.47 -8.90 3.51
CA PHE A 15 -3.03 -8.71 3.34
C PHE A 15 -2.57 -7.28 3.64
N VAL A 16 -3.39 -6.25 3.35
CA VAL A 16 -2.99 -4.85 3.58
C VAL A 16 -3.05 -4.48 5.06
N ARG A 17 -3.84 -5.19 5.88
CA ARG A 17 -4.04 -4.90 7.32
C ARG A 17 -2.75 -5.01 8.16
N ARG A 18 -1.69 -5.60 7.61
CA ARG A 18 -0.33 -5.62 8.20
C ARG A 18 0.41 -4.26 8.15
N GLN A 19 -0.18 -3.25 7.51
CA GLN A 19 0.34 -1.88 7.39
C GLN A 19 -0.02 -1.05 8.62
N VAL A 20 0.66 -1.32 9.73
CA VAL A 20 0.44 -0.66 11.03
C VAL A 20 1.74 -0.06 11.57
N ALA A 21 1.62 0.84 12.55
CA ALA A 21 2.75 1.45 13.23
C ALA A 21 3.75 0.39 13.74
N GLY A 22 5.05 0.64 13.55
CA GLY A 22 6.11 -0.29 13.96
C GLY A 22 6.33 -1.50 13.04
N SER A 23 5.47 -1.74 12.04
CA SER A 23 5.64 -2.87 11.10
C SER A 23 6.77 -2.70 10.08
N GLY A 24 7.32 -1.49 9.98
CA GLY A 24 8.29 -1.09 8.94
C GLY A 24 7.66 -1.00 7.54
N LYS A 25 6.37 -0.69 7.47
CA LYS A 25 5.60 -0.45 6.23
C LYS A 25 4.96 0.93 6.31
N THR A 26 4.53 1.46 5.16
CA THR A 26 3.67 2.63 5.11
C THR A 26 2.38 2.36 5.88
N TYR A 27 1.91 3.31 6.68
CA TYR A 27 0.64 3.24 7.40
C TYR A 27 0.05 4.65 7.57
N SER A 28 -1.23 4.74 7.92
CA SER A 28 -1.86 5.99 8.32
C SER A 28 -2.28 5.92 9.81
N PRO A 29 -1.94 6.90 10.65
CA PRO A 29 -2.47 7.00 12.00
C PRO A 29 -3.89 7.57 12.05
N ASP A 30 -4.31 8.31 11.02
CA ASP A 30 -5.53 9.11 11.04
C ASP A 30 -6.62 8.59 10.09
N LEU A 31 -6.27 7.74 9.11
CA LEU A 31 -7.20 7.16 8.14
C LEU A 31 -7.35 5.66 8.38
N SER A 32 -8.60 5.21 8.48
CA SER A 32 -8.94 3.79 8.44
C SER A 32 -8.71 3.18 7.05
N PHE A 33 -8.59 1.85 6.98
CA PHE A 33 -8.47 1.16 5.69
C PHE A 33 -9.71 1.38 4.82
N GLU A 34 -10.88 1.44 5.45
CA GLU A 34 -12.16 1.64 4.79
C GLU A 34 -12.30 3.06 4.22
N GLU A 35 -11.80 4.10 4.92
CA GLU A 35 -11.70 5.47 4.37
C GLU A 35 -10.74 5.53 3.17
N ILE A 36 -9.60 4.83 3.26
CA ILE A 36 -8.64 4.76 2.14
C ILE A 36 -9.26 4.06 0.93
N ALA A 37 -10.03 2.99 1.15
CA ALA A 37 -10.72 2.26 0.07
C ALA A 37 -11.83 3.09 -0.57
N HIS A 38 -12.61 3.85 0.23
CA HIS A 38 -13.58 4.80 -0.30
C HIS A 38 -12.91 5.86 -1.18
N HIS A 39 -11.83 6.49 -0.67
CA HIS A 39 -11.04 7.45 -1.43
C HIS A 39 -10.50 6.85 -2.74
N ALA A 40 -10.07 5.60 -2.72
CA ALA A 40 -9.62 4.91 -3.93
C ALA A 40 -10.73 4.78 -4.97
N SER A 41 -11.96 4.48 -4.54
CA SER A 41 -13.14 4.40 -5.40
C SER A 41 -13.43 5.77 -6.04
N ASP A 42 -13.43 6.84 -5.24
CA ASP A 42 -13.63 8.21 -5.72
C ASP A 42 -12.58 8.62 -6.78
N GLN A 43 -11.31 8.28 -6.54
CA GLN A 43 -10.21 8.58 -7.48
C GLN A 43 -10.32 7.78 -8.79
N ILE A 44 -10.82 6.55 -8.75
CA ILE A 44 -11.07 5.76 -9.96
C ILE A 44 -12.18 6.42 -10.80
N GLU A 45 -13.29 6.80 -10.16
CA GLU A 45 -14.40 7.49 -10.84
C GLU A 45 -13.96 8.83 -11.45
N ALA A 46 -13.05 9.53 -10.79
CA ALA A 46 -12.43 10.77 -11.29
C ALA A 46 -11.35 10.54 -12.37
N GLY A 47 -10.99 9.29 -12.68
CA GLY A 47 -9.96 8.95 -13.68
C GLY A 47 -8.51 9.13 -13.20
N HIS A 48 -8.28 9.24 -11.89
CA HIS A 48 -6.97 9.38 -11.25
C HIS A 48 -6.29 8.04 -10.98
N PHE A 49 -6.19 7.21 -12.02
CA PHE A 49 -5.54 5.90 -11.97
C PHE A 49 -4.80 5.58 -13.27
N ARG A 50 -3.93 4.58 -13.19
CA ARG A 50 -3.20 4.04 -14.35
C ARG A 50 -3.11 2.53 -14.27
N GLN A 51 -2.85 1.89 -15.41
CA GLN A 51 -2.58 0.46 -15.46
C GLN A 51 -1.31 0.13 -14.66
N GLY A 52 -1.39 -0.96 -13.90
CA GLY A 52 -0.28 -1.51 -13.14
C GLY A 52 0.66 -2.36 -14.00
N TYR A 53 1.48 -3.16 -13.33
CA TYR A 53 2.52 -3.96 -13.97
C TYR A 53 1.99 -5.20 -14.73
N ARG A 54 0.74 -5.59 -14.50
CA ARG A 54 0.07 -6.70 -15.20
C ARG A 54 -1.43 -6.41 -15.36
N GLY A 55 -2.08 -7.16 -16.25
CA GLY A 55 -3.54 -7.12 -16.40
C GLY A 55 -4.24 -7.43 -15.07
N GLY A 56 -5.29 -6.68 -14.76
CA GLY A 56 -6.04 -6.79 -13.51
C GLY A 56 -5.37 -6.13 -12.29
N VAL A 57 -4.31 -5.33 -12.50
CA VAL A 57 -3.74 -4.45 -11.46
C VAL A 57 -3.84 -3.01 -11.93
N ILE A 58 -4.34 -2.12 -11.06
CA ILE A 58 -4.33 -0.68 -11.29
C ILE A 58 -3.60 0.03 -10.14
N ILE A 59 -3.07 1.21 -10.44
CA ILE A 59 -2.42 2.09 -9.48
C ILE A 59 -3.24 3.36 -9.41
N VAL A 60 -3.76 3.67 -8.22
CA VAL A 60 -4.59 4.85 -7.94
C VAL A 60 -3.76 5.87 -7.19
N ASP A 61 -3.75 7.11 -7.66
CA ASP A 61 -3.04 8.19 -6.99
C ASP A 61 -3.87 8.70 -5.81
N VAL A 62 -3.29 8.76 -4.61
CA VAL A 62 -3.94 9.42 -3.46
C VAL A 62 -3.93 10.92 -3.68
N ASP A 63 -5.02 11.60 -3.31
CA ASP A 63 -5.08 13.06 -3.39
C ASP A 63 -3.97 13.69 -2.54
N TYR A 64 -3.32 14.73 -3.08
CA TYR A 64 -2.16 15.32 -2.43
C TYR A 64 -2.47 15.85 -1.02
N SER A 65 -3.71 16.32 -0.77
CA SER A 65 -4.15 16.78 0.55
C SER A 65 -4.14 15.67 1.61
N LEU A 66 -4.27 14.40 1.18
CA LEU A 66 -4.28 13.24 2.06
C LEU A 66 -2.88 12.65 2.32
N VAL A 67 -1.89 12.97 1.48
CA VAL A 67 -0.53 12.39 1.57
C VAL A 67 0.11 12.58 2.95
N LYS A 68 -0.13 13.72 3.60
CA LYS A 68 0.38 14.03 4.95
C LYS A 68 -0.13 13.10 6.05
N HIS A 69 -1.23 12.38 5.81
CA HIS A 69 -1.78 11.41 6.75
C HIS A 69 -1.09 10.04 6.63
N PHE A 70 -0.09 9.88 5.77
CA PHE A 70 0.67 8.65 5.65
C PHE A 70 2.08 8.81 6.23
N VAL A 71 2.49 7.82 7.01
CA VAL A 71 3.86 7.68 7.50
C VAL A 71 4.62 6.79 6.53
N CYS A 72 5.70 7.32 5.93
CA CYS A 72 6.60 6.57 5.08
C CYS A 72 7.77 6.01 5.91
N PRO A 73 8.07 4.69 5.86
CA PRO A 73 9.15 4.10 6.67
C PRO A 73 10.54 4.31 6.04
N PHE A 74 10.65 5.10 4.97
CA PHE A 74 11.94 5.34 4.33
C PHE A 74 12.76 6.33 5.13
N VAL A 75 14.03 5.99 5.32
CA VAL A 75 15.03 6.85 5.94
C VAL A 75 16.13 7.11 4.93
N ARG A 76 16.77 8.27 5.01
CA ARG A 76 17.99 8.53 4.23
C ARG A 76 19.14 7.76 4.88
N ILE A 77 19.84 6.95 4.09
CA ILE A 77 21.04 6.24 4.53
C ILE A 77 22.26 7.15 4.32
N ASP A 78 23.13 7.20 5.32
CA ASP A 78 24.42 7.87 5.33
C ASP A 78 25.49 7.02 6.03
N GLU A 79 26.69 7.57 6.19
CA GLU A 79 27.83 6.90 6.83
C GLU A 79 27.61 6.52 8.30
N THR A 80 26.58 7.09 8.96
CA THR A 80 26.23 6.82 10.36
C THR A 80 25.07 5.83 10.50
N THR A 81 24.44 5.45 9.39
CA THR A 81 23.26 4.60 9.41
C THR A 81 23.63 3.15 9.70
N GLU A 82 23.07 2.62 10.78
CA GLU A 82 23.23 1.21 11.13
C GLU A 82 22.24 0.34 10.34
N LEU A 83 22.72 -0.77 9.79
CA LEU A 83 21.91 -1.72 9.04
C LEU A 83 21.82 -3.05 9.78
N LYS A 84 20.62 -3.61 9.86
CA LYS A 84 20.35 -4.95 10.40
C LYS A 84 19.91 -5.88 9.29
N ALA A 85 20.59 -7.01 9.15
CA ALA A 85 20.21 -8.10 8.25
C ALA A 85 19.63 -9.27 9.05
N GLU A 86 18.47 -9.78 8.62
CA GLU A 86 17.76 -10.88 9.27
C GLU A 86 17.15 -11.82 8.22
N VAL A 87 17.05 -13.11 8.53
CA VAL A 87 16.28 -14.07 7.73
C VAL A 87 14.83 -14.05 8.22
N VAL A 88 13.89 -13.76 7.33
CA VAL A 88 12.46 -13.60 7.66
C VAL A 88 11.56 -14.21 6.57
N SER A 89 10.32 -14.56 6.90
CA SER A 89 9.28 -14.92 5.92
C SER A 89 8.19 -13.84 5.92
N ARG A 90 7.49 -13.63 4.79
CA ARG A 90 6.43 -12.59 4.73
C ARG A 90 5.13 -13.05 5.38
N LYS A 91 4.81 -14.35 5.26
CA LYS A 91 3.74 -15.07 5.97
C LYS A 91 4.21 -16.48 6.32
N GLU A 92 3.47 -17.15 7.18
CA GLU A 92 3.69 -18.57 7.49
C GLU A 92 3.58 -19.41 6.21
N GLY A 93 4.47 -20.38 6.03
CA GLY A 93 4.50 -21.25 4.85
C GLY A 93 5.24 -20.69 3.63
N GLU A 94 5.74 -19.45 3.65
CA GLU A 94 6.60 -18.92 2.58
C GLU A 94 8.09 -19.17 2.82
N GLU A 95 8.82 -19.36 1.71
CA GLU A 95 10.28 -19.43 1.71
C GLU A 95 10.89 -18.16 2.33
N PRO A 96 11.84 -18.32 3.27
CA PRO A 96 12.45 -17.18 3.93
C PRO A 96 13.41 -16.43 2.99
N TYR A 97 13.63 -15.15 3.29
CA TYR A 97 14.55 -14.28 2.57
C TYR A 97 15.36 -13.40 3.53
N ILE A 98 16.51 -12.92 3.07
CA ILE A 98 17.31 -11.94 3.82
C ILE A 98 16.67 -10.57 3.66
N ARG A 99 16.29 -9.96 4.78
CA ARG A 99 15.80 -8.59 4.86
C ARG A 99 16.86 -7.72 5.52
N ILE A 100 17.22 -6.63 4.85
CA ILE A 100 18.10 -5.58 5.38
C ILE A 100 17.27 -4.34 5.68
N ARG A 101 17.43 -3.75 6.87
CA ARG A 101 16.74 -2.52 7.28
C ARG A 101 17.72 -1.57 7.96
N ALA A 102 17.50 -0.26 7.80
CA ALA A 102 18.10 0.72 8.68
C ALA A 102 17.47 0.62 10.08
N VAL A 103 18.29 0.67 11.12
CA VAL A 103 17.83 0.68 12.53
C VAL A 103 17.91 2.08 13.15
N THR A 104 18.67 2.99 12.53
CA THR A 104 18.76 4.40 12.87
C THR A 104 18.29 5.27 11.70
N GLY A 105 17.96 6.52 11.99
CA GLY A 105 17.53 7.51 11.01
C GLY A 105 16.11 8.03 11.23
N GLU A 106 15.86 9.23 10.72
CA GLU A 106 14.53 9.86 10.75
C GLU A 106 13.73 9.48 9.51
N ALA A 107 12.45 9.16 9.71
CA ALA A 107 11.53 8.86 8.63
C ALA A 107 11.33 10.09 7.73
N LEU A 108 11.41 9.88 6.42
CA LEU A 108 11.15 10.92 5.43
C LEU A 108 9.64 11.16 5.31
N PRO A 109 9.21 12.42 5.11
CA PRO A 109 7.81 12.70 4.80
C PRO A 109 7.42 12.05 3.49
N ALA A 110 6.18 11.56 3.40
CA ALA A 110 5.64 11.04 2.15
C ALA A 110 5.50 12.19 1.13
N GLY A 111 6.06 12.00 -0.07
CA GLY A 111 5.89 12.94 -1.20
C GLY A 111 4.75 12.58 -2.14
N LYS A 112 4.40 11.29 -2.19
CA LYS A 112 3.32 10.71 -2.99
C LYS A 112 2.87 9.41 -2.31
N VAL A 113 1.58 9.10 -2.41
CA VAL A 113 1.05 7.78 -2.03
C VAL A 113 0.30 7.20 -3.21
N GLU A 114 0.59 5.95 -3.54
CA GLU A 114 -0.04 5.19 -4.61
C GLU A 114 -0.71 3.96 -3.98
N LEU A 115 -2.00 3.76 -4.28
CA LEU A 115 -2.75 2.58 -3.86
C LEU A 115 -2.69 1.54 -4.97
N ILE A 116 -2.21 0.35 -4.65
CA ILE A 116 -2.11 -0.76 -5.61
C ILE A 116 -3.34 -1.63 -5.43
N LEU A 117 -4.20 -1.66 -6.43
CA LEU A 117 -5.44 -2.41 -6.39
C LEU A 117 -5.37 -3.59 -7.36
N TYR A 118 -5.83 -4.73 -6.87
CA TYR A 118 -5.93 -5.96 -7.62
C TYR A 118 -7.40 -6.26 -7.89
N ARG A 119 -7.71 -6.68 -9.12
CA ARG A 119 -9.02 -7.22 -9.46
C ARG A 119 -9.22 -8.53 -8.71
N HIS A 120 -10.47 -8.79 -8.34
CA HIS A 120 -10.83 -9.94 -7.50
C HIS A 120 -10.34 -11.28 -8.05
N ASP A 121 -10.52 -11.53 -9.36
CA ASP A 121 -10.06 -12.75 -10.03
C ASP A 121 -8.54 -12.97 -9.92
N VAL A 122 -7.75 -11.91 -10.03
CA VAL A 122 -6.28 -11.95 -9.88
C VAL A 122 -5.85 -12.31 -8.45
N LEU A 123 -6.64 -11.94 -7.44
CA LEU A 123 -6.37 -12.32 -6.05
C LEU A 123 -6.68 -13.81 -5.79
N VAL A 124 -7.74 -14.34 -6.41
CA VAL A 124 -8.12 -15.76 -6.29
C VAL A 124 -7.07 -16.68 -6.88
N GLU A 125 -6.41 -16.28 -7.97
CA GLU A 125 -5.33 -17.07 -8.59
C GLU A 125 -4.14 -17.36 -7.64
N ASN A 126 -3.95 -16.55 -6.60
CA ASN A 126 -2.78 -16.58 -5.72
C ASN A 126 -3.07 -17.02 -4.27
N ASP A 127 -4.30 -17.43 -3.92
CA ASP A 127 -4.74 -17.63 -2.52
C ASP A 127 -4.45 -16.40 -1.64
N GLU A 128 -4.68 -15.20 -2.18
CA GLU A 128 -4.45 -13.92 -1.52
C GLU A 128 -5.76 -13.23 -1.10
N GLN A 129 -6.86 -13.97 -0.90
CA GLN A 129 -8.13 -13.41 -0.40
C GLN A 129 -8.02 -12.77 0.99
#